data_AF-A0A0A2WM54-F1
#
_entry.id   AF-A0A0A2WM54-F1
#
_cell.length_a   1.000
_cell.length_b   1.000
_cell.length_c   1.000
_cell.angle_alpha   90.00
_cell.angle_beta   90.00
_cell.angle_gamma   90.00
#
_symmetry.space_group_name_H-M   'P 1'
#
loop_
_entity.id
_entity.type
_entity.pdbx_description
1 polymer ?
#
loop_
_entity_poly.entity_id
_entity_poly.type
_entity_poly.pdbx_seq_one_letter_code
_entity_poly.pdbx_strand_id
1 'polypeptide(L)' 'MLPVHPIPTYRPILSPCIGICELDTQNLCSGCRRTTNEIARWSLMSDEERLHVMDVLLPARPPYAPQR' A
#
# COMPACT_ATOMS: atom_id res chain seq x y z
N MET A 1 17.57 20.62 -30.43
CA MET A 1 17.80 20.74 -28.96
C MET A 1 16.68 19.98 -28.27
N LEU A 2 16.93 18.73 -27.87
CA LEU A 2 15.96 17.95 -27.12
C LEU A 2 16.06 18.35 -25.63
N PRO A 3 14.93 18.58 -24.93
CA PRO A 3 14.96 18.87 -23.51
C PRO A 3 15.50 17.65 -22.75
N VAL A 4 16.60 17.85 -22.01
CA VAL A 4 17.09 16.87 -21.03
C VAL A 4 16.05 16.83 -19.91
N HIS A 5 15.20 15.80 -19.90
CA HIS A 5 14.36 15.50 -18.75
C HIS A 5 15.23 14.76 -17.72
N PRO A 6 15.38 15.30 -16.50
CA PRO A 6 16.13 14.63 -15.45
C PRO A 6 15.45 13.29 -15.14
N ILE A 7 16.25 12.23 -15.07
CA ILE A 7 15.79 10.89 -14.72
C ILE A 7 15.42 10.93 -13.24
N PRO A 8 14.16 10.67 -12.85
CA PRO A 8 13.80 10.62 -11.44
C PRO A 8 14.58 9.49 -10.78
N THR A 9 15.21 9.77 -9.64
CA THR A 9 15.87 8.78 -8.78
C THR A 9 14.81 7.95 -8.09
N TYR A 10 14.24 6.99 -8.83
CA TYR A 10 13.24 6.08 -8.30
C TYR A 10 13.87 5.18 -7.23
N ARG A 11 13.53 5.42 -5.96
CA ARG A 11 13.74 4.43 -4.90
C ARG A 11 12.55 3.47 -4.90
N PRO A 12 12.78 2.16 -5.04
CA PRO A 12 11.71 1.18 -4.88
C PRO A 12 11.11 1.31 -3.48
N ILE A 13 9.83 1.63 -3.39
CA ILE A 13 9.09 1.64 -2.13
C ILE A 13 8.47 0.25 -1.98
N LEU A 14 8.83 -0.46 -0.90
CA LEU A 14 8.20 -1.71 -0.55
C LEU A 14 6.69 -1.50 -0.38
N SER A 15 5.88 -2.34 -1.03
CA SER A 15 4.43 -2.20 -1.05
C SER A 15 3.77 -3.57 -1.08
N PRO A 16 2.79 -3.83 -0.21
CA PRO A 16 1.99 -5.07 -0.23
C PRO A 16 0.88 -5.02 -1.31
N CYS A 17 0.89 -4.02 -2.19
CA CYS A 17 -0.15 -3.83 -3.20
C CYS A 17 -0.03 -4.87 -4.32
N ILE A 18 -1.12 -5.59 -4.58
CA ILE A 18 -1.23 -6.56 -5.68
C ILE A 18 -2.04 -6.04 -6.89
N GLY A 19 -2.31 -4.73 -6.95
CA GLY A 19 -3.03 -4.10 -8.06
C GLY A 19 -4.56 -4.19 -7.98
N ILE A 20 -5.12 -4.67 -6.87
CA ILE A 20 -6.57 -4.67 -6.61
C ILE A 20 -6.90 -3.45 -5.75
N CYS A 21 -7.88 -2.64 -6.19
CA CYS A 21 -8.33 -1.45 -5.48
C CYS A 21 -9.86 -1.50 -5.27
N GLU A 22 -10.28 -2.40 -4.38
CA GLU A 22 -11.66 -2.53 -3.93
C GLU A 22 -11.66 -2.64 -2.41
N LEU A 23 -12.62 -1.99 -1.74
CA LEU A 23 -12.79 -2.07 -0.28
C LEU A 23 -13.85 -3.11 0.07
N ASP A 24 -13.61 -3.87 1.13
CA ASP A 24 -14.58 -4.79 1.71
C ASP A 24 -15.52 -4.06 2.70
N THR A 25 -16.40 -4.84 3.34
CA THR A 25 -17.35 -4.36 4.34
C THR A 25 -16.69 -3.83 5.62
N GLN A 26 -15.41 -4.13 5.84
CA GLN A 26 -14.60 -3.63 6.95
C GLN A 26 -13.79 -2.39 6.57
N ASN A 27 -13.99 -1.82 5.38
CA ASN A 27 -13.21 -0.71 4.82
C ASN A 27 -11.72 -1.03 4.65
N LEU A 28 -11.40 -2.30 4.41
CA LEU A 28 -10.05 -2.77 4.09
C LEU A 28 -9.97 -3.13 2.60
N CYS A 29 -8.84 -2.84 1.97
CA CYS A 29 -8.60 -3.27 0.60
C CYS A 29 -8.65 -4.80 0.49
N SER A 30 -9.44 -5.34 -0.44
CA SER A 30 -9.57 -6.79 -0.66
C SER A 30 -8.25 -7.45 -1.07
N GLY A 31 -7.37 -6.72 -1.77
CA GLY A 31 -6.05 -7.22 -2.18
C GLY A 31 -4.96 -7.07 -1.11
N CYS A 32 -4.69 -5.83 -0.68
CA CYS A 32 -3.54 -5.55 0.20
C CYS A 32 -3.90 -5.37 1.68
N ARG A 33 -5.17 -5.51 2.05
CA ARG A 33 -5.71 -5.36 3.43
C ARG A 33 -5.40 -4.03 4.12
N ARG A 34 -4.90 -3.03 3.40
CA ARG A 34 -4.69 -1.65 3.89
C ARG A 34 -6.00 -0.88 3.90
N THR A 35 -6.12 0.05 4.84
CA THR A 35 -7.18 1.07 4.86
C THR A 35 -6.92 2.13 3.79
N THR A 36 -7.95 2.90 3.43
CA THR A 36 -7.80 4.05 2.51
C THR A 36 -6.78 5.08 3.03
N ASN A 37 -6.74 5.32 4.34
CA ASN A 37 -5.79 6.25 4.94
C ASN A 37 -4.35 5.77 4.76
N GLU A 38 -4.08 4.49 5.02
CA GLU A 38 -2.75 3.89 4.82
C GLU A 38 -2.32 3.91 3.35
N ILE A 39 -3.26 3.67 2.43
CA ILE A 39 -3.00 3.75 0.98
C ILE A 39 -2.62 5.19 0.60
N ALA A 40 -3.41 6.18 1.02
CA ALA A 40 -3.18 7.59 0.68
C ALA A 40 -1.84 8.13 1.20
N ARG A 41 -1.42 7.72 2.40
CA ARG A 41 -0.17 8.18 3.00
C ARG A 41 1.05 7.29 2.72
N TRP A 42 0.91 6.18 1.98
CA TRP A 42 1.96 5.16 1.85
C TRP A 42 3.30 5.71 1.33
N SER A 43 3.26 6.61 0.35
CA SER A 43 4.44 7.26 -0.21
C SER A 43 5.12 8.23 0.77
N LEU A 44 4.37 8.73 1.75
CA LEU A 44 4.83 9.67 2.76
C LEU A 44 5.31 8.98 4.06
N MET A 45 4.95 7.72 4.26
CA MET A 45 5.42 6.93 5.40
C MET A 45 6.94 6.75 5.38
N SER A 46 7.57 6.72 6.56
CA SER A 46 8.95 6.26 6.71
C SER A 46 9.06 4.76 6.43
N ASP A 47 10.28 4.26 6.22
CA ASP A 47 10.50 2.82 6.05
C ASP A 47 10.11 2.04 7.31
N GLU A 48 10.32 2.62 8.50
CA GLU A 48 9.90 2.03 9.78
C GLU A 48 8.37 1.94 9.90
N GLU A 49 7.65 2.98 9.49
CA GLU A 49 6.18 2.96 9.46
C GLU A 49 5.67 1.89 8.48
N ARG A 50 6.28 1.78 7.29
CA ARG A 50 5.90 0.76 6.30
C ARG A 50 6.17 -0.65 6.83
N LEU A 51 7.33 -0.88 7.42
CA LEU A 51 7.69 -2.16 8.03
C LEU A 51 6.73 -2.51 9.15
N HIS A 52 6.39 -1.55 10.02
CA HIS A 52 5.38 -1.78 11.06
C HIS A 52 4.01 -2.17 10.50
N VAL A 53 3.55 -1.49 9.43
CA VAL A 53 2.31 -1.89 8.76
C VAL A 53 2.43 -3.32 8.21
N MET A 54 3.51 -3.63 7.49
CA MET A 54 3.71 -4.93 6.82
C MET A 54 3.89 -6.10 7.79
N ASP A 55 4.66 -5.92 8.85
CA ASP A 55 5.09 -7.00 9.73
C ASP A 55 4.19 -7.16 10.96
N VAL A 56 3.45 -6.10 11.34
CA VAL A 56 2.63 -6.10 12.57
C VAL A 56 1.15 -5.91 12.25
N LEU A 57 0.78 -4.85 11.53
CA LEU A 57 -0.64 -4.52 11.35
C LEU A 57 -1.35 -5.44 10.35
N LEU A 58 -0.72 -5.73 9.20
CA LEU A 58 -1.34 -6.57 8.17
C LEU A 58 -1.55 -8.02 8.62
N PRO A 59 -0.58 -8.69 9.29
CA PRO A 59 -0.77 -10.07 9.77
C PRO A 59 -1.84 -10.19 10.85
N ALA A 60 -2.08 -9.13 11.63
CA ALA A 60 -3.11 -9.09 12.67
C ALA A 60 -4.52 -8.85 12.12
N ARG A 61 -4.66 -8.45 10.85
CA ARG A 61 -5.98 -8.22 10.24
C ARG A 61 -6.62 -9.54 9.82
N PRO A 62 -7.96 -9.63 9.86
CA PRO A 62 -8.64 -10.79 9.31
C PRO A 62 -8.26 -10.97 7.84
N PRO A 63 -8.24 -12.21 7.32
CA PRO A 63 -8.09 -12.44 5.89
C PRO A 63 -9.28 -11.82 5.14
N TYR A 64 -9.11 -11.58 3.84
CA TYR A 64 -10.23 -11.16 2.99
C TYR A 64 -11.30 -12.25 2.98
N ALA A 65 -12.53 -11.87 3.33
CA ALA A 65 -13.71 -12.71 3.21
C ALA A 65 -14.56 -12.18 2.04
N PRO A 66 -14.67 -12.92 0.92
CA PRO A 66 -15.49 -12.48 -0.20
C PRO A 66 -16.95 -12.40 0.20
N GLN A 67 -17.61 -11.36 -0.32
CA GLN A 67 -18.98 -10.99 0.01
C GLN A 67 -20.05 -11.78 -0.79
N ARG A 68 -19.64 -12.85 -1.51
CA ARG A 68 -20.46 -13.64 -2.44
C ARG A 68 -20.08 -15.11 -2.42
#